data_AF-A0A830FBC0-F1
#
_entry.id   AF-A0A830FBC0-F1
#
_cell.length_a   1.000
_cell.length_b   1.000
_cell.length_c   1.000
_cell.angle_alpha   90.00
_cell.angle_beta   90.00
_cell.angle_gamma   90.00
#
_symmetry.space_group_name_H-M   'P 1'
#
loop_
_entity.id
_entity.type
_entity.pdbx_description
1 polymer ?
#
loop_
_entity_poly.entity_id
_entity_poly.type
_entity_poly.pdbx_seq_one_letter_code
_entity_poly.pdbx_strand_id
1 'polypeptide(L)'
;MLVMSDAQQTNSGRLRSADRAILEFLQDNGAEYAAIIANRTGVHTSYAESRIAALAERGLIEPVTDEVVYRLTTEGRTALDPHDPRLS
;
A
#
# COMPACT_ATOMS: atom_id res chain seq x y z
N MET A 1 12.98 -30.37 -11.12
CA MET A 1 12.02 -29.81 -10.14
C MET A 1 12.63 -28.53 -9.61
N LEU A 2 12.13 -27.37 -10.05
CA LEU A 2 12.72 -26.06 -9.76
C LEU A 2 12.47 -25.72 -8.29
N VAL A 3 13.54 -25.53 -7.52
CA VAL A 3 13.49 -24.97 -6.17
C VAL A 3 13.09 -23.51 -6.32
N MET A 4 11.83 -23.18 -6.05
CA MET A 4 11.37 -21.79 -6.04
C MET A 4 11.71 -21.17 -4.68
N SER A 5 12.38 -20.04 -4.78
CA SER A 5 13.03 -19.23 -3.75
C SER A 5 12.22 -18.95 -2.50
N ASP A 6 12.93 -18.99 -1.38
CA ASP A 6 12.58 -18.61 -0.02
C ASP A 6 12.37 -17.08 0.15
N ALA A 7 11.63 -16.45 -0.77
CA ALA A 7 11.52 -14.99 -0.88
C ALA A 7 10.15 -14.42 -0.45
N GLN A 8 9.37 -15.17 0.32
CA GLN A 8 8.13 -14.66 0.90
C GLN A 8 8.29 -14.57 2.41
N GLN A 9 9.08 -13.57 2.83
CA GLN A 9 8.97 -13.04 4.18
C GLN A 9 7.59 -12.37 4.30
N THR A 10 6.60 -13.22 4.59
CA THR A 10 5.22 -12.88 4.93
C THR A 10 5.23 -12.07 6.22
N ASN A 11 5.46 -10.76 6.10
CA ASN A 11 5.25 -9.82 7.18
C ASN A 11 3.73 -9.54 7.26
N SER A 12 2.98 -10.53 7.73
CA SER A 12 1.52 -10.68 7.60
C SER A 12 0.67 -9.72 8.46
N GLY A 13 1.15 -8.53 8.76
CA GLY A 13 0.34 -7.54 9.49
C GLY A 13 0.96 -6.15 9.50
N ARG A 14 2.25 -6.04 9.84
CA ARG A 14 2.90 -4.75 10.07
C ARG A 14 3.13 -3.96 8.78
N LEU A 15 2.61 -2.72 8.73
CA LEU A 15 2.88 -1.76 7.66
C LEU A 15 4.36 -1.37 7.65
N ARG A 16 4.97 -1.35 6.46
CA ARG A 16 6.29 -0.76 6.27
C ARG A 16 6.19 0.76 6.24
N SER A 17 7.32 1.46 6.40
CA SER A 17 7.36 2.93 6.29
C SER A 17 6.78 3.45 4.97
N ALA A 18 7.14 2.81 3.86
CA ALA A 18 6.58 3.14 2.55
C ALA A 18 5.07 2.88 2.45
N ASP A 19 4.54 1.84 3.11
CA ASP A 19 3.10 1.61 3.12
C ASP A 19 2.36 2.71 3.85
N ARG A 20 2.86 3.06 5.04
CA ARG A 20 2.28 4.12 5.85
C ARG A 20 2.27 5.44 5.07
N ALA A 21 3.39 5.81 4.45
CA ALA A 21 3.48 7.02 3.63
C ALA A 21 2.47 7.03 2.46
N ILE A 22 2.26 5.89 1.79
CA ILE A 22 1.27 5.77 0.70
C ILE A 22 -0.16 5.92 1.25
N LEU A 23 -0.47 5.24 2.35
CA LEU A 23 -1.81 5.28 2.95
C LEU A 23 -2.14 6.68 3.50
N GLU A 24 -1.20 7.33 4.17
CA GLU A 24 -1.33 8.72 4.65
C GLU A 24 -1.53 9.68 3.48
N PHE A 25 -0.74 9.54 2.41
CA PHE A 25 -0.89 10.36 1.21
C PHE A 25 -2.29 10.23 0.60
N LEU A 26 -2.81 8.99 0.47
CA LEU A 26 -4.15 8.76 -0.07
C LEU A 26 -5.26 9.19 0.89
N GLN A 27 -5.01 9.16 2.21
CA GLN A 27 -5.93 9.70 3.19
C GLN A 27 -6.13 11.21 3.00
N ASP A 28 -5.05 11.93 2.73
CA ASP A 28 -5.06 13.39 2.60
C ASP A 28 -5.52 13.88 1.22
N ASN A 29 -5.24 13.11 0.16
CA ASN A 29 -5.43 13.56 -1.23
C ASN A 29 -6.56 12.85 -1.97
N GLY A 30 -7.09 11.73 -1.44
CA GLY A 30 -8.12 10.94 -2.11
C GLY A 30 -7.54 9.98 -3.16
N ALA A 31 -8.21 9.83 -4.30
CA ALA A 31 -7.81 8.87 -5.33
C ALA A 31 -6.69 9.45 -6.20
N GLU A 32 -5.57 8.74 -6.34
CA GLU A 32 -4.38 9.24 -7.03
C GLU A 32 -3.64 8.19 -7.87
N TYR A 33 -2.92 8.64 -8.90
CA TYR A 33 -2.13 7.73 -9.76
C TYR A 33 -0.87 7.23 -9.05
N ALA A 34 -0.44 6.01 -9.37
CA ALA A 34 0.80 5.43 -8.84
C ALA A 34 2.03 6.33 -9.02
N ALA A 35 2.15 7.01 -10.16
CA ALA A 35 3.25 7.93 -10.43
C ALA A 35 3.21 9.17 -9.52
N ILE A 36 2.03 9.70 -9.21
CA ILE A 36 1.87 10.84 -8.30
C ILE A 36 2.19 10.41 -6.87
N ILE A 37 1.65 9.25 -6.44
CA ILE A 37 1.95 8.64 -5.15
C ILE A 37 3.47 8.48 -4.97
N ALA A 38 4.16 7.87 -5.93
CA ALA A 38 5.61 7.66 -5.89
C ALA A 38 6.38 8.98 -5.74
N ASN A 39 6.06 9.97 -6.58
CA ASN A 39 6.71 11.27 -6.58
C ASN A 39 6.51 12.01 -5.24
N ARG A 40 5.30 12.00 -4.69
CA ARG A 40 4.95 12.74 -3.46
C ARG A 40 5.45 12.07 -2.19
N THR A 41 5.57 10.75 -2.19
CA THR A 41 6.09 9.98 -1.05
C THR A 41 7.62 9.88 -1.06
N GLY A 42 8.29 10.34 -2.11
CA GLY A 42 9.75 10.22 -2.27
C GLY A 42 10.21 8.78 -2.48
N VAL A 43 9.30 7.87 -2.82
CA VAL A 43 9.56 6.45 -3.03
C VAL A 43 9.90 6.22 -4.50
N HIS A 44 10.97 5.47 -4.77
CA HIS A 44 11.34 5.10 -6.14
C HIS A 44 10.16 4.42 -6.86
N THR A 45 9.85 4.83 -8.09
CA THR A 45 8.63 4.45 -8.81
C THR A 45 8.38 2.94 -8.84
N SER A 46 9.35 2.12 -9.24
CA SER A 46 9.17 0.66 -9.30
C SER A 46 8.92 0.03 -7.93
N TYR A 47 9.47 0.63 -6.87
CA TYR A 47 9.23 0.18 -5.51
C TYR A 47 7.84 0.60 -5.03
N ALA A 48 7.41 1.82 -5.34
CA ALA A 48 6.06 2.31 -5.05
C ALA A 48 5.00 1.45 -5.75
N GLU A 49 5.18 1.11 -7.03
CA GLU A 49 4.27 0.22 -7.78
C GLU A 49 4.14 -1.16 -7.11
N SER A 50 5.27 -1.76 -6.70
CA SER A 50 5.27 -3.02 -5.96
C SER A 50 4.52 -2.90 -4.63
N ARG A 51 4.66 -1.78 -3.92
CA ARG A 51 3.92 -1.56 -2.66
C ARG A 51 2.44 -1.34 -2.88
N ILE A 52 2.07 -0.56 -3.90
CA ILE A 52 0.68 -0.31 -4.28
C ILE A 52 -0.02 -1.64 -4.62
N ALA A 53 0.62 -2.49 -5.43
CA ALA A 53 0.09 -3.82 -5.73
C ALA A 53 -0.14 -4.65 -4.44
N ALA A 54 0.86 -4.71 -3.55
CA ALA A 54 0.74 -5.44 -2.29
C ALA A 54 -0.33 -4.86 -1.34
N LEU A 55 -0.55 -3.54 -1.34
CA LEU A 55 -1.60 -2.89 -0.56
C LEU A 55 -2.99 -3.17 -1.14
N ALA A 56 -3.11 -3.20 -2.47
CA ALA A 56 -4.35 -3.52 -3.16
C ALA A 56 -4.73 -5.00 -2.97
N GLU A 57 -3.76 -5.92 -3.07
CA GLU A 57 -3.96 -7.34 -2.74
C GLU A 57 -4.42 -7.55 -1.29
N ARG A 58 -4.00 -6.69 -0.36
CA ARG A 58 -4.44 -6.68 1.04
C ARG A 58 -5.77 -5.96 1.27
N GLY A 59 -6.37 -5.34 0.25
CA GLY A 59 -7.61 -4.58 0.36
C GLY A 59 -7.47 -3.27 1.15
N LEU A 60 -6.25 -2.73 1.30
CA LEU A 60 -6.03 -1.47 2.02
C LEU A 60 -6.19 -0.25 1.10
N ILE A 61 -6.02 -0.46 -0.20
CA ILE A 61 -6.33 0.49 -1.25
C ILE A 61 -7.07 -0.25 -2.36
N GLU A 62 -7.75 0.46 -3.23
CA GLU A 62 -8.42 -0.14 -4.39
C GLU A 62 -8.31 0.76 -5.63
N PRO A 63 -8.21 0.17 -6.83
CA PRO A 63 -8.26 0.93 -8.08
C PRO A 63 -9.68 1.47 -8.31
N VAL A 64 -9.77 2.67 -8.89
CA VAL A 64 -11.03 3.19 -9.43
C VAL A 64 -11.21 2.64 -10.85
N THR A 65 -12.43 2.25 -11.22
CA THR A 65 -12.69 1.45 -12.43
C THR A 65 -12.55 2.22 -13.74
N ASP A 66 -12.78 3.53 -13.71
CA ASP A 66 -12.80 4.38 -14.91
C ASP A 66 -11.41 4.99 -15.22
N GLU A 67 -10.52 4.98 -14.24
CA GLU A 67 -9.17 5.48 -14.34
C GLU A 67 -8.29 4.77 -13.33
N VAL A 68 -7.11 4.28 -13.72
CA VAL A 68 -6.21 3.50 -12.83
C VAL A 68 -5.51 4.43 -11.83
N VAL A 69 -6.32 5.01 -10.95
CA VAL A 69 -5.97 5.72 -9.72
C VAL A 69 -6.35 4.84 -8.54
N TYR A 70 -5.64 4.98 -7.43
CA TYR A 70 -5.84 4.21 -6.22
C TYR A 70 -6.43 5.10 -5.14
N ARG A 71 -7.41 4.60 -4.40
CA ARG A 71 -7.97 5.28 -3.22
C ARG A 71 -7.84 4.41 -1.97
N LEU A 72 -7.85 5.07 -0.82
CA LEU A 72 -7.80 4.42 0.49
C LEU A 72 -9.15 3.74 0.83
N THR A 73 -9.10 2.49 1.27
CA THR A 73 -10.30 1.77 1.76
C THR A 73 -10.59 2.10 3.23
N THR A 74 -11.65 1.51 3.79
CA THR A 74 -11.94 1.59 5.23
C THR A 74 -10.93 0.79 6.04
N GLU A 75 -10.51 -0.36 5.53
CA GLU A 75 -9.48 -1.22 6.09
C GLU A 75 -8.12 -0.52 6.09
N GLY A 76 -7.78 0.17 4.99
CA GLY A 76 -6.57 1.00 4.90
C GLY A 76 -6.53 2.11 5.95
N ARG A 77 -7.66 2.79 6.18
CA ARG A 77 -7.79 3.79 7.25
C ARG A 77 -7.60 3.18 8.64
N THR A 78 -8.16 2.00 8.88
CA THR A 78 -8.03 1.30 10.16
C THR A 78 -6.58 0.87 10.41
N ALA A 79 -5.87 0.44 9.36
CA ALA A 79 -4.46 0.04 9.46
C ALA A 79 -3.51 1.21 9.81
N LEU A 80 -3.95 2.47 9.65
CA LEU A 80 -3.21 3.65 10.10
C LEU A 80 -3.41 3.95 11.60
N ASP A 81 -4.41 3.35 12.24
CA ASP A 81 -4.68 3.58 13.66
C ASP A 81 -3.53 2.99 14.52
N PRO A 82 -2.77 3.82 15.26
CA PRO A 82 -1.69 3.35 16.12
C PRO A 82 -2.17 2.45 17.28
N HIS A 83 -3.48 2.35 17.50
CA HIS A 83 -4.09 1.50 18.52
C HIS A 83 -4.73 0.20 17.99
N ASP A 84 -4.56 -0.18 16.71
CA ASP A 84 -5.09 -1.46 16.21
C ASP A 84 -4.33 -2.66 16.84
N PRO A 85 -4.98 -3.49 17.69
CA PRO A 85 -4.36 -4.64 18.34
C PRO A 85 -3.93 -5.74 17.36
N ARG A 86 -4.30 -5.66 16.08
CA ARG A 86 -3.82 -6.58 15.03
C ARG A 86 -2.41 -6.27 14.52
N LEU A 87 -1.80 -5.14 14.94
CA LEU A 87 -0.51 -4.64 14.45
C LEU A 87 0.61 -4.61 15.53
N SER A 88 0.31 -5.05 16.76
CA SER A 88 1.30 -5.18 17.85
C SER A 88 2.09 -6.47 17.76
#